data_AF-A0A954WM17-F1
#
_entry.id   AF-A0A954WM17-F1
#
_cell.length_a   1.000
_cell.length_b   1.000
_cell.length_c   1.000
_cell.angle_alpha   90.00
_cell.angle_beta   90.00
_cell.angle_gamma   90.00
#
_symmetry.space_group_name_H-M   'P 1'
#
loop_
_entity.id
_entity.type
_entity.pdbx_description
1 polymer ?
#
loop_
_entity_poly.entity_id
_entity_poly.type
_entity_poly.pdbx_seq_one_letter_code
_entity_poly.pdbx_strand_id
1 'polypeptide(L)'
;PYRMFTSRAEYRLRLRHDNADRRLTRQAHQAGLISTERIERFDAKELSITNVSESLDQLRIEGVSVTKYLKRPDVTWETISEAHPQLREIPADVAWQVECDIKYAGYIARQNVEIERHQRLADKRIPDSFNYDAMTQLRTEAREKFSKIRPINVAQASRISGVTPADIALLMSHLEGRRNR
;
A
#
# COMPACT_ATOMS: atom_id res chain seq x y z
N PRO A 1 -2.96 12.94 -25.73
CA PRO A 1 -2.09 11.75 -25.53
C PRO A 1 -1.83 11.50 -24.04
N TYR A 2 -2.08 10.28 -23.56
CA TYR A 2 -1.77 9.89 -22.18
C TYR A 2 -0.25 9.78 -21.96
N ARG A 3 0.23 10.20 -20.78
CA ARG A 3 1.65 10.11 -20.38
C ARG A 3 1.76 9.39 -19.03
N MET A 4 2.54 8.31 -18.98
CA MET A 4 2.72 7.51 -17.75
C MET A 4 3.29 8.34 -16.59
N PHE A 5 4.22 9.26 -16.86
CA PHE A 5 4.86 10.08 -15.82
C PHE A 5 3.90 11.07 -15.13
N THR A 6 2.77 11.41 -15.78
CA THR A 6 1.75 12.29 -15.19
C THR A 6 0.69 11.51 -14.41
N SER A 7 0.74 10.18 -14.42
CA SER A 7 -0.21 9.34 -13.69
C SER A 7 0.18 9.21 -12.23
N ARG A 8 -0.81 9.24 -11.32
CA ARG A 8 -0.61 8.97 -9.90
C ARG A 8 -1.14 7.58 -9.59
N ALA A 9 -0.25 6.68 -9.19
CA ALA A 9 -0.64 5.37 -8.68
C ALA A 9 -0.83 5.43 -7.17
N GLU A 10 -2.06 5.18 -6.70
CA GLU A 10 -2.40 5.08 -5.28
C GLU A 10 -1.60 3.94 -4.58
N TYR A 11 -1.10 2.99 -5.36
CA TYR A 11 -0.36 1.80 -4.94
C TYR A 11 1.17 1.89 -5.19
N ARG A 12 1.73 3.09 -5.30
CA ARG A 12 3.13 3.28 -5.76
C ARG A 12 4.20 2.45 -5.02
N LEU A 13 4.06 2.20 -3.71
CA LEU A 13 5.05 1.44 -2.94
C LEU A 13 4.90 -0.06 -3.10
N ARG A 14 3.76 -0.52 -3.61
CA ARG A 14 3.54 -1.91 -4.02
C ARG A 14 3.95 -2.12 -5.48
N LEU A 15 3.79 -1.11 -6.32
CA LEU A 15 4.09 -1.13 -7.77
C LEU A 15 5.52 -0.66 -8.07
N ARG A 16 6.50 -1.13 -7.29
CA ARG A 16 7.89 -0.74 -7.50
C ARG A 16 8.52 -1.55 -8.62
N HIS A 17 9.63 -1.04 -9.15
CA HIS A 17 10.37 -1.74 -10.19
C HIS A 17 11.05 -3.00 -9.64
N ASP A 18 11.55 -2.96 -8.38
CA ASP A 18 12.28 -4.05 -7.74
C ASP A 18 11.45 -5.33 -7.58
N ASN A 19 10.14 -5.23 -7.38
CA ASN A 19 9.26 -6.37 -7.12
C ASN A 19 8.37 -6.76 -8.31
N ALA A 20 8.71 -6.32 -9.52
CA ALA A 20 7.91 -6.57 -10.71
C ALA A 20 7.81 -8.06 -11.06
N ASP A 21 8.89 -8.80 -10.88
CA ASP A 21 8.95 -10.25 -10.98
C ASP A 21 7.97 -10.92 -10.01
N ARG A 22 7.97 -10.53 -8.73
CA ARG A 22 7.07 -11.06 -7.70
C ARG A 22 5.60 -10.82 -8.01
N ARG A 23 5.28 -9.71 -8.69
CA ARG A 23 3.91 -9.36 -9.06
C ARG A 23 3.41 -10.07 -10.31
N LEU A 24 4.28 -10.32 -11.29
CA LEU A 24 3.86 -10.67 -12.65
C LEU A 24 4.31 -12.05 -13.12
N THR A 25 5.36 -12.64 -12.53
CA THR A 25 5.96 -13.89 -13.04
C THR A 25 4.97 -15.06 -13.04
N ARG A 26 4.19 -15.24 -11.98
CA ARG A 26 3.16 -16.29 -11.91
C ARG A 26 2.07 -16.10 -12.96
N GLN A 27 1.64 -14.86 -13.21
CA GLN A 27 0.64 -14.55 -14.23
C GLN A 27 1.18 -14.80 -15.64
N ALA A 28 2.44 -14.44 -15.88
CA ALA A 28 3.11 -14.71 -17.15
C ALA A 28 3.23 -16.22 -17.42
N HIS A 29 3.53 -17.01 -16.40
CA HIS A 29 3.58 -18.47 -16.52
C HIS A 29 2.20 -19.05 -16.83
N GLN A 30 1.16 -18.63 -16.10
CA GLN A 30 -0.23 -19.03 -16.36
C GLN A 30 -0.69 -18.68 -17.78
N ALA A 31 -0.19 -17.58 -18.33
CA ALA A 31 -0.46 -17.15 -19.70
C ALA A 31 0.44 -17.82 -20.76
N GLY A 32 1.36 -18.71 -20.37
CA GLY A 32 2.29 -19.39 -21.30
C GLY A 32 3.38 -18.48 -21.89
N LEU A 33 3.63 -17.30 -21.29
CA LEU A 33 4.57 -16.30 -21.81
C LEU A 33 6.02 -16.51 -21.35
N ILE A 34 6.25 -17.42 -20.40
CA ILE A 34 7.58 -17.75 -19.88
C ILE A 34 7.75 -19.25 -19.73
N SER A 35 9.00 -19.71 -19.75
CA SER A 35 9.35 -21.12 -19.61
C SER A 35 9.26 -21.62 -18.17
N THR A 36 9.21 -22.94 -18.01
CA THR A 36 9.18 -23.62 -16.71
C THR A 36 10.43 -23.32 -15.88
N GLU A 37 11.60 -23.27 -16.51
CA GLU A 37 12.86 -22.94 -15.83
C GLU A 37 12.84 -21.52 -15.26
N ARG A 38 12.12 -20.60 -15.89
CA ARG A 38 12.00 -19.22 -15.39
C ARG A 38 11.13 -19.14 -14.14
N ILE A 39 10.03 -19.89 -14.07
CA ILE A 39 9.18 -19.91 -12.86
C ILE A 39 9.88 -20.67 -11.72
N GLU A 40 10.61 -21.75 -12.02
CA GLU A 40 11.39 -22.49 -11.01
C GLU A 40 12.48 -21.62 -10.37
N ARG A 41 13.24 -20.85 -11.16
CA ARG A 41 14.21 -19.89 -10.62
C ARG A 41 13.55 -18.82 -9.75
N PHE A 42 12.36 -18.36 -10.15
CA PHE A 42 11.59 -17.40 -9.37
C PHE A 42 11.15 -18.00 -8.02
N ASP A 43 10.60 -19.21 -8.02
CA ASP A 43 10.16 -19.87 -6.78
C ASP A 43 11.36 -20.19 -5.86
N ALA A 44 12.51 -20.59 -6.42
CA ALA A 44 13.75 -20.77 -5.65
C ALA A 44 14.21 -19.46 -5.00
N LYS A 45 14.20 -18.35 -5.74
CA LYS A 45 14.52 -17.02 -5.21
C LYS A 45 13.56 -16.61 -4.09
N GLU A 46 12.25 -16.80 -4.27
CA GLU A 46 11.24 -16.48 -3.24
C GLU A 46 11.48 -17.30 -1.96
N LEU A 47 11.80 -18.59 -2.09
CA LEU A 47 12.13 -19.44 -0.94
C LEU A 47 13.39 -18.94 -0.22
N SER A 48 14.44 -18.58 -0.96
CA SER A 48 15.65 -18.00 -0.37
C SER A 48 15.36 -16.69 0.38
N ILE A 49 14.52 -15.81 -0.18
CA ILE A 49 14.10 -14.56 0.48
C ILE A 49 13.40 -14.85 1.81
N THR A 50 12.47 -15.81 1.84
CA THR A 50 11.76 -16.21 3.05
C THR A 50 12.72 -16.74 4.11
N ASN A 51 13.57 -17.72 3.75
CA ASN A 51 14.51 -18.33 4.69
C ASN A 51 15.49 -17.33 5.29
N VAL A 52 16.00 -16.41 4.46
CA VAL A 52 16.92 -15.36 4.90
C VAL A 52 16.21 -14.39 5.84
N SER A 53 15.00 -13.95 5.48
CA SER A 53 14.20 -13.03 6.32
C SER A 53 13.92 -13.62 7.71
N GLU A 54 13.54 -14.90 7.78
CA GLU A 54 13.31 -15.60 9.05
C GLU A 54 14.61 -15.75 9.86
N SER A 55 15.74 -16.01 9.19
CA SER A 55 17.04 -16.12 9.85
C SER A 55 17.48 -14.78 10.47
N LEU A 56 17.23 -13.66 9.79
CA LEU A 56 17.58 -12.32 10.29
C LEU A 56 16.84 -11.94 11.59
N ASP A 57 15.66 -12.51 11.85
CA ASP A 57 14.92 -12.27 13.08
C ASP A 57 15.57 -12.92 14.30
N GLN A 58 16.36 -13.98 14.09
CA GLN A 58 17.10 -14.69 15.13
C GLN A 58 18.47 -14.05 15.40
N LEU A 59 19.08 -13.45 14.39
CA LEU A 59 20.36 -12.75 14.52
C LEU A 59 20.22 -11.44 15.31
N ARG A 60 21.23 -11.10 16.09
CA ARG A 60 21.25 -9.89 16.92
C ARG A 60 22.49 -9.05 16.66
N ILE A 61 22.35 -7.73 16.70
CA ILE A 61 23.42 -6.73 16.74
C ILE A 61 23.09 -5.81 17.91
N GLU A 62 24.01 -5.69 18.87
CA GLU A 62 23.82 -4.85 20.08
C GLU A 62 22.51 -5.18 20.84
N GLY A 63 22.13 -6.46 20.88
CA GLY A 63 20.89 -6.92 21.53
C GLY A 63 19.59 -6.67 20.75
N VAL A 64 19.65 -6.08 19.56
CA VAL A 64 18.50 -5.81 18.67
C VAL A 64 18.49 -6.82 17.52
N SER A 65 17.31 -7.26 17.02
CA SER A 65 17.29 -8.13 15.81
C SER A 65 17.91 -7.42 14.62
N VAL A 66 18.60 -8.17 13.76
CA VAL A 66 19.12 -7.63 12.50
C VAL A 66 17.99 -7.02 11.67
N THR A 67 16.81 -7.65 11.61
CA THR A 67 15.62 -7.09 10.96
C THR A 67 15.24 -5.70 11.47
N LYS A 68 15.30 -5.46 12.79
CA LYS A 68 15.00 -4.14 13.37
C LYS A 68 16.16 -3.16 13.18
N TYR A 69 17.39 -3.66 13.19
CA TYR A 69 18.60 -2.88 12.94
C TYR A 69 18.63 -2.33 11.50
N LEU A 70 18.27 -3.16 10.52
CA LEU A 70 18.23 -2.82 9.09
C LEU A 70 17.12 -1.82 8.71
N LYS A 71 16.16 -1.55 9.61
CA LYS A 71 15.18 -0.47 9.43
C LYS A 71 15.78 0.93 9.60
N ARG A 72 16.99 1.04 10.16
CA ARG A 72 17.70 2.31 10.27
C ARG A 72 18.16 2.79 8.88
N PRO A 73 18.00 4.07 8.52
CA PRO A 73 18.28 4.54 7.15
C PRO A 73 19.72 4.36 6.70
N ASP A 74 20.66 4.41 7.64
CA ASP A 74 22.11 4.36 7.48
C ASP A 74 22.69 2.94 7.46
N VAL A 75 21.88 1.92 7.79
CA VAL A 75 22.31 0.53 7.81
C VAL A 75 22.01 -0.14 6.48
N THR A 76 23.00 -0.81 5.88
CA THR A 76 22.86 -1.59 4.65
C THR A 76 23.11 -3.08 4.89
N TRP A 77 22.88 -3.91 3.87
CA TRP A 77 23.27 -5.33 3.91
C TRP A 77 24.75 -5.53 4.23
N GLU A 78 25.62 -4.67 3.71
CA GLU A 78 27.07 -4.72 3.96
C GLU A 78 27.38 -4.49 5.45
N THR A 79 26.76 -3.49 6.07
CA THR A 79 26.94 -3.19 7.50
C THR A 79 26.56 -4.38 8.39
N ILE A 80 25.42 -5.02 8.12
CA ILE A 80 25.00 -6.19 8.92
C ILE A 80 25.88 -7.41 8.66
N SER A 81 26.48 -7.50 7.46
CA SER A 81 27.41 -8.56 7.07
C SER A 81 28.81 -8.41 7.69
N GLU A 82 29.17 -7.23 8.20
CA GLU A 82 30.38 -7.05 9.01
C GLU A 82 30.22 -7.71 10.39
N ALA A 83 29.03 -7.59 10.99
CA ALA A 83 28.70 -8.23 12.27
C ALA A 83 28.40 -9.73 12.12
N HIS A 84 27.85 -10.14 10.98
CA HIS A 84 27.46 -11.53 10.67
C HIS A 84 28.03 -11.96 9.31
N PRO A 85 29.30 -12.40 9.24
CA PRO A 85 29.98 -12.72 7.98
C PRO A 85 29.28 -13.76 7.10
N GLN A 86 28.50 -14.67 7.70
CA GLN A 86 27.70 -15.66 6.98
C GLN A 86 26.67 -15.02 6.03
N LEU A 87 26.26 -13.77 6.26
CA LEU A 87 25.35 -13.05 5.37
C LEU A 87 25.97 -12.69 4.01
N ARG A 88 27.30 -12.79 3.87
CA ARG A 88 28.01 -12.60 2.59
C ARG A 88 27.82 -13.75 1.60
N GLU A 89 27.38 -14.91 2.08
CA GLU A 89 27.09 -16.08 1.24
C GLU A 89 25.72 -15.95 0.55
N ILE A 90 24.87 -15.02 1.00
CA ILE A 90 23.55 -14.79 0.43
C ILE A 90 23.68 -14.15 -0.96
N PRO A 91 22.98 -14.68 -2.00
CA PRO A 91 22.98 -14.07 -3.32
C PRO A 91 22.56 -12.60 -3.29
N ALA A 92 23.24 -11.77 -4.08
CA ALA A 92 23.05 -10.31 -4.05
C ALA A 92 21.62 -9.88 -4.37
N ASP A 93 20.92 -10.58 -5.26
CA ASP A 93 19.52 -10.28 -5.61
C ASP A 93 18.55 -10.63 -4.47
N VAL A 94 18.83 -11.70 -3.71
CA VAL A 94 18.09 -12.08 -2.49
C VAL A 94 18.35 -11.06 -1.38
N ALA A 95 19.62 -10.74 -1.10
CA ALA A 95 20.03 -9.76 -0.10
C ALA A 95 19.37 -8.39 -0.35
N TRP A 96 19.44 -7.91 -1.60
CA TRP A 96 18.81 -6.66 -2.02
C TRP A 96 17.29 -6.68 -1.80
N GLN A 97 16.61 -7.78 -2.17
CA GLN A 97 15.16 -7.88 -2.02
C GLN A 97 14.75 -7.90 -0.55
N VAL A 98 15.47 -8.65 0.30
CA VAL A 98 15.23 -8.70 1.75
C VAL A 98 15.43 -7.32 2.38
N GLU A 99 16.52 -6.63 2.03
CA GLU A 99 16.77 -5.26 2.51
C GLU A 99 15.64 -4.31 2.10
N CYS A 100 15.22 -4.34 0.83
CA CYS A 100 14.10 -3.55 0.35
C CYS A 100 12.81 -3.87 1.11
N ASP A 101 12.47 -5.14 1.27
CA ASP A 101 11.26 -5.57 1.95
C ASP A 101 11.22 -5.06 3.40
N ILE A 102 12.34 -5.18 4.13
CA ILE A 102 12.45 -4.71 5.52
C ILE A 102 12.33 -3.19 5.60
N LYS A 103 13.07 -2.45 4.77
CA LYS A 103 13.07 -0.98 4.78
C LYS A 103 11.72 -0.39 4.37
N TYR A 104 11.04 -1.01 3.40
CA TYR A 104 9.75 -0.53 2.93
C TYR A 104 8.54 -1.07 3.71
N ALA A 105 8.69 -2.10 4.56
CA ALA A 105 7.59 -2.74 5.28
C ALA A 105 6.68 -1.74 6.01
N GLY A 106 7.26 -0.79 6.76
CA GLY A 106 6.49 0.21 7.49
C GLY A 106 5.71 1.17 6.58
N TYR A 107 6.33 1.60 5.48
CA TYR A 107 5.70 2.49 4.50
C TYR A 107 4.58 1.77 3.73
N ILE A 108 4.79 0.49 3.38
CA ILE A 108 3.77 -0.35 2.74
C ILE A 108 2.60 -0.55 3.69
N ALA A 109 2.85 -0.87 4.97
CA ALA A 109 1.80 -1.05 5.97
C ALA A 109 0.95 0.24 6.12
N ARG A 110 1.60 1.41 6.18
CA ARG A 110 0.91 2.70 6.22
C ARG A 110 0.09 2.95 4.94
N GLN A 111 0.67 2.70 3.77
CA GLN A 111 -0.05 2.84 2.50
C GLN A 111 -1.28 1.92 2.44
N ASN A 112 -1.18 0.69 2.95
CA ASN A 112 -2.30 -0.26 2.98
C ASN A 112 -3.46 0.26 3.85
N VAL A 113 -3.16 0.84 5.02
CA VAL A 113 -4.19 1.47 5.87
C VAL A 113 -4.89 2.62 5.14
N GLU A 114 -4.13 3.44 4.40
CA GLU A 114 -4.68 4.54 3.59
C GLU A 114 -5.57 4.02 2.45
N ILE A 115 -5.14 2.96 1.75
CA ILE A 115 -5.91 2.30 0.70
C ILE A 115 -7.21 1.72 1.24
N GLU A 116 -7.15 0.97 2.34
CA GLU A 116 -8.34 0.37 2.95
C GLU A 116 -9.34 1.44 3.38
N ARG A 117 -8.85 2.52 4.01
CA ARG A 117 -9.71 3.65 4.38
C ARG A 117 -10.39 4.23 3.13
N HIS A 118 -9.65 4.43 2.05
CA HIS A 118 -10.19 4.95 0.80
C HIS A 118 -11.23 4.01 0.17
N GLN A 119 -10.97 2.70 0.16
CA GLN A 119 -11.92 1.69 -0.32
C GLN A 119 -13.21 1.69 0.50
N ARG A 120 -13.11 1.73 1.84
CA ARG A 120 -14.30 1.82 2.72
C ARG A 120 -15.15 3.06 2.42
N LEU A 121 -14.53 4.19 2.04
CA LEU A 121 -15.27 5.39 1.62
C LEU A 121 -15.88 5.22 0.22
N ALA A 122 -15.23 4.49 -0.68
CA ALA A 122 -15.72 4.24 -2.03
C ALA A 122 -16.94 3.30 -2.03
N ASP A 123 -16.98 2.35 -1.10
CA ASP A 123 -18.09 1.40 -0.92
C ASP A 123 -19.34 2.06 -0.35
N LYS A 124 -19.18 3.17 0.39
CA LYS A 124 -20.29 3.98 0.90
C LYS A 124 -20.90 4.82 -0.22
N ARG A 125 -21.87 4.23 -0.92
CA ARG A 125 -22.67 4.89 -1.96
C ARG A 125 -23.56 5.97 -1.37
N ILE A 126 -23.72 7.05 -2.12
CA ILE A 126 -24.68 8.11 -1.81
C ILE A 126 -25.81 7.99 -2.84
N PRO A 127 -27.07 7.82 -2.41
CA PRO A 127 -28.20 7.75 -3.34
C PRO A 127 -28.36 9.06 -4.13
N ASP A 128 -28.76 8.97 -5.40
CA ASP A 128 -28.96 10.16 -6.25
C ASP A 128 -30.07 11.10 -5.72
N SER A 129 -31.03 10.53 -4.99
CA SER A 129 -32.14 11.23 -4.32
C SER A 129 -31.74 11.86 -2.97
N PHE A 130 -30.47 11.78 -2.58
CA PHE A 130 -30.01 12.30 -1.30
C PHE A 130 -30.18 13.83 -1.21
N ASN A 131 -30.96 14.28 -0.24
CA ASN A 131 -31.16 15.69 0.04
C ASN A 131 -30.08 16.23 0.99
N TYR A 132 -29.06 16.87 0.43
CA TYR A 132 -27.99 17.52 1.22
C TYR A 132 -28.48 18.76 1.98
N ASP A 133 -29.55 19.41 1.53
CA ASP A 133 -30.05 20.64 2.17
C ASP A 133 -30.64 20.38 3.56
N ALA A 134 -31.14 19.16 3.77
CA ALA A 134 -31.62 18.68 5.06
C ALA A 134 -30.52 18.51 6.12
N MET A 135 -29.24 18.51 5.73
CA MET A 135 -28.11 18.37 6.66
C MET A 135 -27.71 19.72 7.24
N THR A 136 -28.47 20.20 8.23
CA THR A 136 -28.23 21.52 8.87
C THR A 136 -26.86 21.68 9.52
N GLN A 137 -26.24 20.58 9.97
CA GLN A 137 -24.91 20.56 10.59
C GLN A 137 -23.75 20.69 9.59
N LEU A 138 -23.99 20.49 8.29
CA LEU A 138 -22.97 20.70 7.26
C LEU A 138 -22.73 22.19 7.03
N ARG A 139 -21.46 22.55 6.84
CA ARG A 139 -21.07 23.89 6.42
C ARG A 139 -21.70 24.24 5.08
N THR A 140 -22.10 25.51 4.90
CA THR A 140 -22.78 25.99 3.70
C THR A 140 -21.99 25.67 2.43
N GLU A 141 -20.68 25.91 2.44
CA GLU A 141 -19.79 25.60 1.31
C GLU A 141 -19.82 24.11 0.92
N ALA A 142 -19.77 23.21 1.90
CA ALA A 142 -19.79 21.76 1.65
C ALA A 142 -21.14 21.32 1.08
N ARG A 143 -22.24 21.85 1.62
CA ARG A 143 -23.61 21.58 1.18
C ARG A 143 -23.83 22.04 -0.26
N GLU A 144 -23.46 23.27 -0.58
CA GLU A 144 -23.54 23.81 -1.94
C GLU A 144 -22.75 22.95 -2.93
N LYS A 145 -21.51 22.57 -2.56
CA LYS A 145 -20.67 21.72 -3.40
C LYS A 145 -21.24 20.32 -3.60
N PHE A 146 -21.77 19.69 -2.55
CA PHE A 146 -22.41 18.38 -2.67
C PHE A 146 -23.68 18.44 -3.51
N SER A 147 -24.54 19.44 -3.32
CA SER A 147 -25.76 19.62 -4.11
C SER A 147 -25.47 19.85 -5.59
N LYS A 148 -24.38 20.58 -5.91
CA LYS A 148 -23.95 20.85 -7.29
C LYS A 148 -23.24 19.66 -7.95
N ILE A 149 -22.33 19.00 -7.25
CA ILE A 149 -21.47 17.94 -7.83
C ILE A 149 -22.17 16.58 -7.78
N ARG A 150 -23.04 16.34 -6.80
CA ARG A 150 -23.74 15.09 -6.55
C ARG A 150 -22.82 13.86 -6.57
N PRO A 151 -21.89 13.76 -5.59
CA PRO A 151 -20.94 12.65 -5.55
C PRO A 151 -21.66 11.30 -5.38
N ILE A 152 -21.24 10.29 -6.15
CA ILE A 152 -21.84 8.94 -6.18
C ILE A 152 -21.45 8.08 -4.96
N ASN A 153 -20.40 8.48 -4.25
CA ASN A 153 -19.92 7.84 -3.03
C ASN A 153 -19.13 8.82 -2.15
N VAL A 154 -18.89 8.41 -0.91
CA VAL A 154 -18.17 9.24 0.07
C VAL A 154 -16.71 9.50 -0.37
N ALA A 155 -16.07 8.56 -1.08
CA ALA A 155 -14.74 8.78 -1.63
C ALA A 155 -14.68 9.96 -2.61
N GLN A 156 -15.62 10.04 -3.55
CA GLN A 156 -15.73 11.17 -4.48
C GLN A 156 -16.02 12.47 -3.72
N ALA A 157 -16.94 12.43 -2.76
CA ALA A 157 -17.25 13.57 -1.91
C ALA A 157 -16.00 14.13 -1.22
N SER A 158 -15.11 13.26 -0.72
CA SER A 158 -13.88 13.64 -0.02
C SER A 158 -12.82 14.30 -0.91
N ARG A 159 -12.89 14.09 -2.23
CA ARG A 159 -11.97 14.69 -3.22
C ARG A 159 -12.41 16.07 -3.69
N ILE A 160 -13.60 16.52 -3.31
CA ILE A 160 -14.12 17.83 -3.70
C ILE A 160 -13.34 18.92 -2.95
N SER A 161 -12.75 19.85 -3.71
CA SER A 161 -12.01 20.97 -3.14
C SER A 161 -12.86 21.76 -2.14
N GLY A 162 -12.32 22.09 -0.97
CA GLY A 162 -13.00 22.82 0.12
C GLY A 162 -13.88 21.97 1.04
N VAL A 163 -14.10 20.69 0.73
CA VAL A 163 -14.76 19.74 1.64
C VAL A 163 -13.73 19.25 2.67
N THR A 164 -14.09 19.29 3.96
CA THR A 164 -13.21 18.88 5.05
C THR A 164 -13.52 17.48 5.57
N PRO A 165 -12.58 16.85 6.31
CA PRO A 165 -12.84 15.59 6.99
C PRO A 165 -14.06 15.61 7.92
N ALA A 166 -14.35 16.76 8.55
CA ALA A 166 -15.53 16.94 9.40
C ALA A 166 -16.84 16.85 8.60
N ASP A 167 -16.91 17.48 7.42
CA ASP A 167 -18.08 17.39 6.54
C ASP A 167 -18.33 15.94 6.09
N ILE A 168 -17.26 15.21 5.79
CA ILE A 168 -17.33 13.78 5.42
C ILE A 168 -17.80 12.91 6.60
N ALA A 169 -17.36 13.21 7.82
CA ALA A 169 -17.83 12.51 9.01
C ALA A 169 -19.34 12.72 9.25
N LEU A 170 -19.83 13.95 9.10
CA LEU A 170 -21.26 14.27 9.19
C LEU A 170 -22.07 13.55 8.11
N LEU A 171 -21.59 13.55 6.86
CA LEU A 171 -22.22 12.83 5.76
C LEU A 171 -22.31 11.33 6.03
N MET A 172 -21.22 10.70 6.50
CA MET A 172 -21.23 9.28 6.84
C MET A 172 -22.20 8.96 7.98
N SER A 173 -22.20 9.75 9.05
CA SER A 173 -23.10 9.55 10.19
C SER A 173 -24.58 9.65 9.77
N HIS A 174 -24.92 10.58 8.88
CA HIS A 174 -26.27 10.73 8.36
C HIS A 174 -26.68 9.56 7.44
N LEU A 175 -25.77 9.07 6.61
CA LEU A 175 -26.01 7.89 5.75
C LEU A 175 -26.22 6.61 6.56
N GLU A 176 -25.47 6.42 7.63
CA GLU A 176 -25.60 5.25 8.53
C GLU A 176 -26.87 5.34 9.38
N GLY A 177 -27.21 6.53 9.90
CA GLY A 177 -28.42 6.76 10.68
C GLY A 177 -29.72 6.51 9.92
N ARG A 178 -29.72 6.65 8.58
CA ARG A 178 -30.85 6.28 7.71
C ARG A 178 -30.89 4.79 7.37
N ARG A 179 -29.80 4.04 7.51
CA ARG A 179 -29.74 2.61 7.19
C ARG A 179 -30.23 1.71 8.34
N ASN A 180 -30.23 2.25 9.56
CA ASN A 180 -30.70 1.59 10.79
C ASN A 180 -32.12 2.01 11.21
N ARG A 181 -32.85 2.71 10.34
CA ARG A 181 -34.27 3.05 10.48
C ARG A 181 -35.03 2.46 9.30
#